data_AF-A0A560DFE4-F1
#
_entry.id   AF-A0A560DFE4-F1
#
_cell.length_a   1.000
_cell.length_b   1.000
_cell.length_c   1.000
_cell.angle_alpha   90.00
_cell.angle_beta   90.00
_cell.angle_gamma   90.00
#
_symmetry.space_group_name_H-M   'P 1'
#
loop_
_entity.id
_entity.type
_entity.pdbx_description
1 polymer ?
#
loop_
_entity_poly.entity_id
_entity_poly.type
_entity_poly.pdbx_seq_one_letter_code
_entity_poly.pdbx_strand_id
1 'polypeptide(L)' 'MPTEQQTFRGYNIQVTNNPALWYAAIYRTDPTLPDIDWVALNIRTTSVSPAFQEAKQVINRALGRAGSIT' A
#
# COMPACT_ATOMS: atom_id res chain seq x y z
N MET A 1 -11.39 9.93 -11.67
CA MET A 1 -11.01 9.41 -10.34
C MET A 1 -9.54 9.74 -10.13
N PRO A 2 -9.16 10.56 -9.14
CA PRO A 2 -7.75 10.81 -8.88
C PRO A 2 -7.10 9.51 -8.42
N THR A 3 -6.02 9.15 -9.10
CA THR A 3 -5.15 8.04 -8.72
C THR A 3 -3.76 8.61 -8.54
N GLU A 4 -3.17 8.37 -7.38
CA GLU A 4 -1.81 8.78 -7.07
C GLU A 4 -0.94 7.54 -6.89
N GLN A 5 0.33 7.66 -7.23
CA GLN A 5 1.28 6.55 -7.15
C GLN A 5 2.53 6.95 -6.40
N GLN A 6 3.06 6.03 -5.60
CA GLN A 6 4.33 6.21 -4.91
C GLN A 6 5.07 4.90 -4.78
N THR A 7 6.37 4.95 -5.03
CA THR A 7 7.26 3.81 -4.78
C THR A 7 7.78 3.82 -3.35
N PHE A 8 7.78 2.66 -2.69
CA PHE A 8 8.32 2.46 -1.35
C PHE A 8 8.92 1.07 -1.19
N ARG A 9 10.22 0.98 -0.86
CA ARG A 9 10.93 -0.29 -0.56
C ARG A 9 10.75 -1.40 -1.62
N GLY A 10 10.77 -1.05 -2.90
CA GLY A 10 10.56 -2.01 -3.99
C GLY A 10 9.09 -2.39 -4.23
N TYR A 11 8.14 -1.61 -3.70
CA TYR A 11 6.72 -1.73 -4.03
C TYR A 11 6.24 -0.45 -4.71
N ASN A 12 5.41 -0.58 -5.72
CA ASN A 12 4.58 0.51 -6.24
C ASN A 12 3.24 0.51 -5.52
N ILE A 13 2.91 1.62 -4.87
CA ILE A 13 1.65 1.83 -4.18
C ILE A 13 0.79 2.73 -5.06
N GLN A 14 -0.37 2.23 -5.46
CA GLN A 14 -1.36 2.98 -6.22
C GLN A 14 -2.57 3.26 -5.32
N VAL A 15 -2.84 4.53 -5.06
CA VAL A 15 -3.99 4.98 -4.27
C VAL A 15 -5.06 5.55 -5.18
N THR A 16 -6.27 4.99 -5.12
CA THR A 16 -7.41 5.45 -5.93
C THR A 16 -8.55 5.92 -5.02
N ASN A 17 -9.11 7.10 -5.33
CA ASN A 17 -10.33 7.58 -4.69
C ASN A 17 -11.57 6.99 -5.39
N ASN A 18 -12.36 6.22 -4.65
CA ASN A 18 -13.73 5.88 -4.99
C ASN A 18 -14.65 6.75 -4.11
N PRO A 19 -15.83 7.20 -4.53
CA PRO A 19 -16.67 8.08 -3.71
C PRO A 19 -16.87 7.50 -2.31
N ALA A 20 -16.34 8.20 -1.29
CA ALA A 20 -16.30 7.87 0.14
C ALA A 20 -15.21 6.89 0.66
N LEU A 21 -14.39 6.26 -0.20
CA LEU A 21 -13.35 5.31 0.23
C LEU A 21 -12.04 5.49 -0.55
N TRP A 22 -10.91 5.33 0.13
CA TRP A 22 -9.59 5.31 -0.49
C TRP A 22 -9.05 3.88 -0.51
N TYR A 23 -8.59 3.45 -1.69
CA TYR A 23 -8.03 2.12 -1.88
C TYR A 23 -6.55 2.24 -2.16
N ALA A 24 -5.72 1.39 -1.53
CA ALA A 24 -4.31 1.27 -1.84
C ALA A 24 -4.02 -0.12 -2.41
N ALA A 25 -3.70 -0.18 -3.69
CA ALA A 25 -3.14 -1.37 -4.32
C ALA A 25 -1.61 -1.35 -4.18
N ILE A 26 -1.01 -2.48 -3.83
CA ILE A 26 0.43 -2.61 -3.59
C ILE A 26 0.96 -3.66 -4.57
N TYR A 27 1.89 -3.24 -5.43
CA TYR A 27 2.50 -4.12 -6.43
C TYR A 27 3.98 -4.25 -6.14
N ARG A 28 4.48 -5.47 -6.00
CA ARG A 28 5.94 -5.70 -5.93
C ARG A 28 6.60 -5.33 -7.27
N THR A 29 7.71 -4.62 -7.21
CA THR A 29 8.52 -4.32 -8.40
C THR A 29 9.55 -5.42 -8.68
N ASP A 30 9.74 -6.34 -7.74
CA ASP A 30 10.64 -7.48 -7.83
C ASP A 30 9.93 -8.77 -7.35
N PRO A 31 10.05 -9.90 -8.07
CA PRO A 31 9.40 -11.16 -7.71
C PRO A 31 9.91 -11.79 -6.40
N THR A 32 11.09 -11.42 -5.91
CA THR A 32 11.66 -11.90 -4.63
C THR A 32 10.99 -11.29 -3.40
N LEU A 33 10.22 -10.21 -3.59
CA LEU A 33 9.48 -9.56 -2.53
C LEU A 33 8.20 -10.35 -2.18
N PRO A 34 7.80 -10.35 -0.89
CA PRO A 34 6.58 -11.01 -0.47
C PRO A 34 5.36 -10.37 -1.14
N ASP A 35 4.40 -11.23 -1.47
CA ASP A 35 3.11 -10.82 -1.99
C ASP A 35 2.28 -10.14 -0.90
N ILE A 36 1.52 -9.11 -1.27
CA ILE A 36 0.75 -8.28 -0.35
C ILE A 36 -0.60 -8.03 -1.00
N ASP A 37 -1.66 -8.52 -0.34
CA ASP A 37 -3.03 -8.22 -0.75
C ASP A 37 -3.32 -6.71 -0.69
N TRP A 38 -4.16 -6.25 -1.61
CA TRP A 38 -4.65 -4.88 -1.67
C TRP A 38 -5.37 -4.49 -0.37
N VAL A 39 -5.27 -3.22 0.01
CA VAL A 39 -5.81 -2.71 1.29
C VAL A 39 -6.87 -1.64 1.01
N ALA A 40 -8.12 -1.93 1.37
CA ALA A 40 -9.19 -0.93 1.38
C ALA A 40 -9.20 -0.15 2.68
N LEU A 41 -9.23 1.18 2.59
CA LEU A 41 -9.21 2.05 3.75
C LEU A 41 -10.40 2.98 3.76
N ASN A 42 -11.14 2.93 4.87
CA ASN A 42 -12.27 3.82 5.09
C ASN A 42 -11.80 5.17 5.63
N ILE A 43 -11.14 5.93 4.77
CA ILE A 43 -10.65 7.26 5.08
C ILE A 43 -11.70 8.27 4.61
N ARG A 44 -12.46 8.81 5.56
CA ARG A 44 -13.41 9.91 5.31
C ARG A 44 -12.67 11.25 5.20
N THR A 45 -11.81 11.41 4.20
CA THR A 45 -11.05 12.65 3.99
C THR A 45 -10.86 12.95 2.50
N THR A 46 -10.55 14.20 2.18
CA THR A 46 -10.13 14.62 0.84
C THR A 46 -8.65 14.33 0.54
N SER A 47 -7.90 13.77 1.50
CA SER A 47 -6.46 13.56 1.38
C SER A 47 -6.09 12.10 1.16
N VAL A 48 -5.17 11.89 0.22
CA VAL A 48 -4.57 10.61 -0.15
C VAL A 48 -3.55 10.09 0.89
N SER A 49 -2.96 10.99 1.68
CA SER A 49 -1.81 10.70 2.55
C SER A 49 -2.04 9.57 3.55
N PRO A 50 -3.20 9.46 4.22
CA PRO A 50 -3.43 8.37 5.17
C PRO A 50 -3.45 6.99 4.48
N ALA A 51 -3.90 6.91 3.22
CA ALA A 51 -3.90 5.66 2.46
C ALA A 51 -2.48 5.20 2.12
N PHE A 52 -1.60 6.15 1.75
CA PHE A 52 -0.19 5.84 1.57
C PHE A 52 0.52 5.44 2.86
N GLN A 53 0.20 6.07 4.01
CA GLN A 53 0.82 5.71 5.28
C GLN A 53 0.48 4.28 5.70
N GLU A 54 -0.78 3.89 5.60
CA GLU A 54 -1.20 2.53 5.95
C GLU A 54 -0.61 1.49 4.98
N ALA A 55 -0.58 1.77 3.68
CA ALA A 55 0.09 0.90 2.71
C ALA A 55 1.58 0.68 3.04
N LYS A 56 2.29 1.73 3.46
CA LYS A 56 3.69 1.64 3.93
C LYS A 56 3.82 0.79 5.20
N GLN A 57 2.86 0.87 6.13
CA GLN A 57 2.88 0.01 7.32
C GLN A 57 2.69 -1.46 6.97
N VAL A 58 1.78 -1.77 6.04
CA VAL A 58 1.56 -3.15 5.57
C VAL A 58 2.82 -3.71 4.91
N ILE A 59 3.49 -2.93 4.04
CA ILE A 59 4.79 -3.29 3.46
C ILE A 59 5.83 -3.56 4.56
N ASN A 60 5.95 -2.68 5.55
CA ASN A 60 6.90 -2.87 6.64
C ASN A 60 6.62 -4.15 7.45
N ARG A 61 5.34 -4.48 7.70
CA ARG A 61 4.94 -5.73 8.39
C ARG A 61 5.26 -6.96 7.54
N ALA A 62 4.99 -6.93 6.25
CA ALA A 62 5.29 -8.05 5.34
C ALA A 62 6.80 -8.33 5.28
N LEU A 63 7.61 -7.28 5.11
CA LEU A 63 9.07 -7.38 5.08
C LEU A 63 9.66 -7.81 6.45
N GLY A 64 9.10 -7.31 7.55
CA GLY A 64 9.51 -7.72 8.90
C GLY A 64 9.22 -9.19 9.20
N ARG A 65 8.12 -9.75 8.65
CA ARG A 65 7.81 -11.18 8.73
C ARG A 65 8.74 -12.02 7.84
N ALA A 66 9.06 -11.56 6.64
CA ALA A 66 9.96 -12.26 5.72
C ALA A 66 11.40 -12.37 6.24
N GLY A 67 11.86 -11.39 7.03
CA GLY A 67 13.17 -11.43 7.70
C GLY A 67 13.22 -12.28 8.98
N SER A 68 12.08 -12.80 9.46
CA SER A 68 11.97 -13.54 10.72
C SER A 68 11.92 -15.06 10.52
N ILE A 69 12.52 -15.56 9.44
CA ILE A 69 12.78 -16.99 9.26
C ILE A 69 14.07 -17.30 10.02
N THR A 70 13.94 -17.74 11.28
CA THR A 70 15.00 -18.40 12.05
C THR A 70 14.65 -19.87 12.19
#